data_AF-R6E1M5-F1
#
_entry.id   AF-R6E1M5-F1
#
_cell.length_a   1.000
_cell.length_b   1.000
_cell.length_c   1.000
_cell.angle_alpha   90.00
_cell.angle_beta   90.00
_cell.angle_gamma   90.00
#
_symmetry.space_group_name_H-M   'P 1'
#
loop_
_entity.id
_entity.type
_entity.pdbx_description
1 polymer ?
#
loop_
_entity_poly.entity_id
_entity_poly.type
_entity_poly.pdbx_seq_one_letter_code
_entity_poly.pdbx_strand_id
1 'polypeptide(L)'
;MIVNSSDALKVLRISVGLEKSDIALTEKAEILDYYNNAINKTYAETKHIHWVENAHYNRFFDHDGTTIDIDPLILDIDYENGYDEEGLPPNAYAPDSMLTEDMVDSIYFEKCGDGYKVCLTIKSETVSIFDSPEYQCAGGIPFYYYVPEGEEYEFEDGEIQYHGTEIEAIIDSEGYITSFYVYTPYDSNYTISVYDYEEDVYYYGDFAEDGYWTHEISIDR
;
A
#
# COMPACT_ATOMS: atom_id res chain seq x y z
N MET A 1 17.34 42.58 13.36
CA MET A 1 17.40 41.20 12.85
C MET A 1 18.84 40.96 12.40
N ILE A 2 19.62 40.24 13.19
CA ILE A 2 21.00 39.89 12.82
C ILE A 2 20.88 38.54 12.12
N VAL A 3 21.07 38.52 10.80
CA VAL A 3 21.23 37.26 10.06
C VAL A 3 22.58 36.69 10.50
N ASN A 4 22.60 35.49 11.07
CA ASN A 4 23.86 34.87 11.44
C ASN A 4 24.63 34.49 10.15
N SER A 5 25.96 34.41 10.22
CA SER A 5 26.79 34.16 9.03
C SER A 5 26.60 32.77 8.41
N SER A 6 26.09 31.80 9.18
CA SER A 6 25.76 30.45 8.70
C SER A 6 24.50 30.47 7.83
N ASP A 7 23.46 31.19 8.25
CA ASP A 7 22.21 31.31 7.50
C ASP A 7 22.44 32.05 6.17
N ALA A 8 23.25 33.12 6.20
CA ALA A 8 23.66 33.84 5.01
C ALA A 8 24.49 32.97 4.04
N LEU A 9 25.35 32.10 4.56
CA LEU A 9 26.14 31.18 3.76
C LEU A 9 25.27 30.07 3.14
N LYS A 10 24.30 29.51 3.88
CA LYS A 10 23.33 28.53 3.37
C LYS A 10 22.49 29.13 2.24
N VAL A 11 21.97 30.34 2.43
CA VAL A 11 21.22 31.08 1.40
C VAL A 11 22.09 31.38 0.17
N LEU A 12 23.35 31.76 0.37
CA LEU A 12 24.28 32.00 -0.74
C LEU A 12 24.54 30.70 -1.54
N ARG A 13 24.76 29.58 -0.85
CA ARG A 13 24.97 28.28 -1.49
C ARG A 13 23.75 27.79 -2.25
N ILE A 14 22.55 28.01 -1.72
CA ILE A 14 21.29 27.75 -2.44
C ILE A 14 21.17 28.64 -3.69
N SER A 15 21.42 29.95 -3.55
CA SER A 15 21.26 30.88 -4.67
C SER A 15 22.26 30.71 -5.80
N VAL A 16 23.44 30.14 -5.53
CA VAL A 16 24.43 29.78 -6.58
C VAL A 16 24.37 28.32 -7.01
N GLY A 17 23.35 27.56 -6.58
CA GLY A 17 23.12 26.17 -6.97
C GLY A 17 24.14 25.17 -6.40
N LEU A 18 24.86 25.54 -5.34
CA LEU A 18 25.78 24.64 -4.64
C LEU A 18 25.06 23.71 -3.64
N GLU A 19 23.88 24.10 -3.17
CA GLU A 19 23.01 23.30 -2.30
C GLU A 19 21.56 23.45 -2.77
N LYS A 20 20.75 22.38 -2.70
CA LYS A 20 19.29 22.50 -2.91
C LYS A 20 18.65 23.06 -1.64
N SER A 21 17.61 23.88 -1.80
CA SER A 21 16.76 24.25 -0.66
C SER A 21 16.08 22.98 -0.15
N ASP A 22 16.17 22.74 1.16
CA ASP A 22 15.32 21.74 1.80
C ASP A 22 13.86 22.15 1.62
N ILE A 23 13.03 21.23 1.15
CA ILE A 23 11.58 21.41 1.15
C ILE A 23 11.12 21.18 2.60
N ALA A 24 10.25 22.04 3.10
CA ALA A 24 9.60 21.88 4.40
C ALA A 24 8.09 22.03 4.21
N LEU A 25 7.40 20.89 4.08
CA LEU A 25 5.93 20.83 3.97
C LEU A 25 5.34 20.51 5.34
N THR A 26 4.29 21.23 5.73
CA THR A 26 3.59 21.00 7.01
C THR A 26 2.09 20.86 6.86
N GLU A 27 1.52 21.34 5.74
CA GLU A 27 0.09 21.26 5.47
C GLU A 27 -0.26 19.92 4.81
N LYS A 28 -1.29 19.24 5.32
CA LYS A 28 -1.73 17.92 4.84
C LYS A 28 -1.92 17.88 3.32
N ALA A 29 -2.65 18.86 2.77
CA ALA A 29 -2.90 18.98 1.33
C ALA A 29 -1.59 19.08 0.52
N GLU A 30 -0.63 19.89 0.96
CA GLU A 30 0.64 20.08 0.25
C GLU A 30 1.51 18.83 0.29
N ILE A 31 1.53 18.12 1.43
CA ILE A 31 2.28 16.87 1.56
C ILE A 31 1.66 15.79 0.65
N LEU A 32 0.32 15.69 0.63
CA LEU A 32 -0.39 14.73 -0.20
C LEU A 32 -0.19 15.01 -1.70
N ASP A 33 -0.28 16.28 -2.11
CA ASP A 33 0.01 16.68 -3.49
C ASP A 33 1.46 16.33 -3.87
N TYR A 34 2.42 16.56 -2.97
CA TYR A 34 3.82 16.19 -3.21
C TYR A 34 3.98 14.66 -3.37
N TYR A 35 3.34 13.88 -2.51
CA TYR A 35 3.32 12.42 -2.56
C TYR A 35 2.74 11.89 -3.87
N ASN A 36 1.53 12.30 -4.24
CA ASN A 36 0.86 11.86 -5.47
C ASN A 36 1.64 12.27 -6.73
N ASN A 37 2.27 13.45 -6.72
CA ASN A 37 3.13 13.88 -7.82
C ASN A 37 4.42 13.05 -7.92
N ALA A 38 5.03 12.70 -6.79
CA ALA A 38 6.21 11.84 -6.77
C ALA A 38 5.90 10.46 -7.34
N ILE A 39 4.73 9.88 -7.03
CA ILE A 39 4.26 8.61 -7.61
C ILE A 39 4.14 8.72 -9.13
N ASN A 40 3.32 9.66 -9.62
CA ASN A 40 3.08 9.84 -11.06
C ASN A 40 4.38 10.03 -11.84
N LYS A 41 5.29 10.83 -11.28
CA LYS A 41 6.61 11.07 -11.86
C LYS A 41 7.47 9.80 -11.90
N THR A 42 7.41 8.98 -10.85
CA THR A 42 8.16 7.72 -10.75
C THR A 42 7.65 6.70 -11.75
N TYR A 43 6.34 6.46 -11.79
CA TYR A 43 5.74 5.44 -12.66
C TYR A 43 5.90 5.73 -14.14
N ALA A 44 6.04 7.00 -14.53
CA ALA A 44 6.36 7.37 -15.91
C ALA A 44 7.76 6.92 -16.37
N GLU A 45 8.67 6.66 -15.43
CA GLU A 45 10.07 6.29 -15.69
C GLU A 45 10.44 4.92 -15.10
N THR A 46 9.51 4.20 -14.48
CA THR A 46 9.78 2.88 -13.89
C THR A 46 10.25 1.90 -14.96
N LYS A 47 11.38 1.23 -14.68
CA LYS A 47 11.90 0.12 -15.48
C LYS A 47 11.72 -1.21 -14.79
N HIS A 48 11.77 -1.23 -13.46
CA HIS A 48 11.71 -2.46 -12.70
C HIS A 48 11.13 -2.23 -11.30
N ILE A 49 10.34 -3.18 -10.83
CA ILE A 49 9.85 -3.26 -9.45
C ILE A 49 10.28 -4.59 -8.86
N HIS A 50 10.90 -4.53 -7.69
CA HIS A 50 11.08 -5.67 -6.81
C HIS A 50 10.06 -5.57 -5.68
N TRP A 51 9.18 -6.56 -5.57
CA TRP A 51 8.10 -6.57 -4.58
C TRP A 51 8.18 -7.83 -3.73
N VAL A 52 8.18 -7.63 -2.41
CA VAL A 52 8.07 -8.69 -1.41
C VAL A 52 6.79 -8.49 -0.60
N GLU A 53 5.93 -9.49 -0.60
CA GLU A 53 4.72 -9.53 0.21
C GLU A 53 4.86 -10.57 1.33
N ASN A 54 4.45 -10.19 2.53
CA ASN A 54 4.30 -11.11 3.65
C ASN A 54 2.91 -10.95 4.26
N ALA A 55 2.32 -12.06 4.69
CA ALA A 55 1.05 -12.07 5.40
C ALA A 55 1.17 -12.88 6.70
N HIS A 56 0.57 -12.37 7.77
CA HIS A 56 0.46 -13.05 9.04
C HIS A 56 -0.97 -12.88 9.55
N TYR A 57 -1.69 -13.99 9.69
CA TYR A 57 -3.07 -13.94 10.15
C TYR A 57 -3.49 -15.21 10.88
N ASN A 58 -4.49 -15.07 11.74
CA ASN A 58 -5.22 -16.18 12.30
C ASN A 58 -6.44 -16.44 11.42
N ARG A 59 -6.73 -17.73 11.17
CA ARG A 59 -7.91 -18.19 10.46
C ARG A 59 -8.78 -19.01 11.40
N PHE A 60 -10.08 -18.74 11.39
CA PHE A 60 -11.07 -19.42 12.20
C PHE A 60 -12.13 -20.05 11.32
N PHE A 61 -12.43 -21.32 11.57
CA PHE A 61 -13.57 -22.01 10.98
C PHE A 61 -14.45 -22.53 12.11
N ASP A 62 -15.71 -22.10 12.18
CA ASP A 62 -16.65 -22.47 13.25
C ASP A 62 -16.05 -22.35 14.67
N HIS A 63 -15.26 -21.29 14.89
CA HIS A 63 -14.53 -20.94 16.12
C HIS A 63 -13.22 -21.71 16.41
N ASP A 64 -12.85 -22.70 15.61
CA ASP A 64 -11.53 -23.35 15.71
C ASP A 64 -10.48 -22.55 14.94
N GLY A 65 -9.48 -22.03 15.66
CA GLY A 65 -8.47 -21.12 15.12
C GLY A 65 -7.14 -21.81 14.79
N THR A 66 -6.52 -21.39 13.68
CA THR A 66 -5.14 -21.74 13.30
C THR A 66 -4.39 -20.49 12.86
N THR A 67 -3.17 -20.30 13.36
CA THR A 67 -2.27 -19.24 12.86
C THR A 67 -1.62 -19.70 11.57
N ILE A 68 -1.65 -18.83 10.55
CA ILE A 68 -1.05 -19.04 9.25
C ILE A 68 0.09 -18.05 9.06
N ASP A 69 1.27 -18.61 8.80
CA ASP A 69 2.43 -17.87 8.30
C ASP A 69 2.62 -18.28 6.84
N ILE A 70 2.47 -17.33 5.92
CA ILE A 70 2.70 -17.58 4.49
C ILE A 70 4.17 -17.29 4.19
N ASP A 71 4.82 -18.19 3.44
CA ASP A 71 6.13 -17.91 2.87
C ASP A 71 6.06 -16.64 2.00
N PRO A 72 7.05 -15.74 2.06
CA PRO A 72 6.97 -14.48 1.34
C PRO A 72 6.78 -14.69 -0.16
N LEU A 73 5.83 -13.97 -0.76
CA LEU A 73 5.72 -13.87 -2.21
C LEU A 73 6.72 -12.83 -2.69
N ILE A 74 7.56 -13.19 -3.66
CA ILE A 74 8.57 -12.32 -4.25
C ILE A 74 8.31 -12.22 -5.74
N LEU A 75 8.11 -11.00 -6.24
CA LEU A 75 7.93 -10.70 -7.66
C LEU A 75 9.00 -9.71 -8.12
N ASP A 76 9.54 -9.99 -9.31
CA ASP A 76 10.50 -9.14 -10.03
C ASP A 76 9.84 -8.77 -11.36
N ILE A 77 9.46 -7.51 -11.52
CA ILE A 77 8.56 -7.05 -12.59
C ILE A 77 9.29 -6.03 -13.45
N ASP A 78 9.53 -6.37 -14.72
CA ASP A 78 10.14 -5.49 -15.70
C ASP A 78 9.08 -4.73 -16.49
N TYR A 79 9.34 -3.44 -16.75
CA TYR A 79 8.45 -2.55 -17.48
C TYR A 79 9.07 -2.10 -18.81
N GLU A 80 8.30 -2.20 -19.89
CA GLU A 80 8.63 -1.62 -21.19
C GLU A 80 7.54 -0.62 -21.60
N ASN A 81 7.94 0.64 -21.81
CA ASN A 81 7.01 1.74 -22.13
C ASN A 81 5.86 1.93 -21.11
N GLY A 82 6.13 1.67 -19.82
CA GLY A 82 5.19 1.90 -18.72
C GLY A 82 4.25 0.73 -18.42
N TYR A 83 4.46 -0.44 -19.03
CA TYR A 83 3.65 -1.64 -18.82
C TYR A 83 4.54 -2.89 -18.68
N ASP A 84 4.09 -3.85 -17.88
CA ASP A 84 4.71 -5.19 -17.79
C ASP A 84 4.28 -6.12 -18.94
N GLU A 85 4.66 -7.40 -18.87
CA GLU A 85 4.32 -8.39 -19.90
C GLU A 85 2.82 -8.70 -20.00
N GLU A 86 2.06 -8.46 -18.94
CA GLU A 86 0.60 -8.62 -18.90
C GLU A 86 -0.14 -7.33 -19.31
N GLY A 87 0.60 -6.26 -19.59
CA GLY A 87 0.04 -4.96 -19.93
C GLY A 87 -0.44 -4.17 -18.71
N LEU A 88 0.05 -4.50 -17.51
CA LEU A 88 -0.29 -3.84 -16.26
C LEU A 88 0.71 -2.71 -15.94
N PRO A 89 0.21 -1.54 -15.51
CA PRO A 89 1.05 -0.42 -15.06
C PRO A 89 1.63 -0.64 -13.65
N PRO A 90 2.63 0.16 -13.21
CA PRO A 90 3.22 0.08 -11.87
C PRO A 90 2.24 0.11 -10.69
N ASN A 91 1.15 0.89 -10.78
CA ASN A 91 0.13 0.99 -9.72
C ASN A 91 -0.71 -0.29 -9.55
N ALA A 92 -0.52 -1.32 -10.39
CA ALA A 92 -1.08 -2.65 -10.14
C ALA A 92 -0.36 -3.39 -8.99
N TYR A 93 0.88 -3.00 -8.67
CA TYR A 93 1.74 -3.69 -7.68
C TYR A 93 2.28 -2.76 -6.59
N ALA A 94 1.89 -1.48 -6.61
CA ALA A 94 2.40 -0.46 -5.70
C ALA A 94 1.34 0.65 -5.48
N PRO A 95 1.48 1.50 -4.44
CA PRO A 95 0.47 2.50 -4.09
C PRO A 95 0.11 3.46 -5.23
N ASP A 96 -1.18 3.63 -5.50
CA ASP A 96 -1.66 4.59 -6.49
C ASP A 96 -1.56 6.05 -5.97
N SER A 97 -1.54 6.98 -6.92
CA SER A 97 -1.53 8.43 -6.72
C SER A 97 -2.93 9.05 -6.58
N MET A 98 -3.96 8.24 -6.33
CA MET A 98 -5.37 8.67 -6.30
C MET A 98 -5.86 9.05 -4.90
N LEU A 99 -4.99 9.05 -3.89
CA LEU A 99 -5.37 9.43 -2.53
C LEU A 99 -5.82 10.89 -2.46
N THR A 100 -6.96 11.12 -1.82
CA THR A 100 -7.50 12.45 -1.50
C THR A 100 -7.37 12.76 -0.01
N GLU A 101 -7.48 14.03 0.39
CA GLU A 101 -7.37 14.43 1.79
C GLU A 101 -8.40 13.73 2.69
N ASP A 102 -9.58 13.43 2.15
CA ASP A 102 -10.67 12.76 2.87
C ASP A 102 -10.40 11.27 3.08
N MET A 103 -9.54 10.64 2.28
CA MET A 103 -9.16 9.23 2.40
C MET A 103 -8.03 9.02 3.41
N VAL A 104 -7.23 10.06 3.66
CA VAL A 104 -6.07 10.01 4.56
C VAL A 104 -6.49 10.38 5.98
N ASP A 105 -6.12 9.58 6.98
CA ASP A 105 -6.30 9.92 8.39
C ASP A 105 -5.17 10.84 8.87
N SER A 106 -3.92 10.42 8.66
CA SER A 106 -2.73 11.16 9.06
C SER A 106 -1.66 11.15 7.96
N ILE A 107 -0.84 12.20 7.88
CA ILE A 107 0.30 12.28 6.98
C ILE A 107 1.42 13.12 7.59
N TYR A 108 2.65 12.69 7.35
CA TYR A 108 3.86 13.31 7.84
C TYR A 108 4.94 13.35 6.75
N PHE A 109 5.74 14.40 6.77
CA PHE A 109 6.83 14.63 5.82
C PHE A 109 8.10 14.97 6.60
N GLU A 110 9.19 14.27 6.28
CA GLU A 110 10.50 14.57 6.83
C GLU A 110 11.63 14.46 5.82
N LYS A 111 12.73 15.15 6.11
CA LYS A 111 13.97 14.96 5.38
C LYS A 111 14.62 13.65 5.81
N CYS A 112 14.97 12.80 4.85
CA CYS A 112 15.66 11.53 5.09
C CYS A 112 16.87 11.42 4.16
N GLY A 113 18.08 11.49 4.72
CA GLY A 113 19.31 11.54 3.94
C GLY A 113 19.35 12.74 2.98
N ASP A 114 19.62 12.46 1.70
CA ASP A 114 19.64 13.46 0.62
C ASP A 114 18.25 13.69 0.00
N GLY A 115 17.24 12.92 0.42
CA GLY A 115 15.87 12.99 -0.06
C GLY A 115 14.87 13.25 1.06
N TYR A 116 13.69 12.64 0.93
CA TYR A 116 12.55 12.86 1.80
C TYR A 116 11.85 11.54 2.11
N LYS A 117 11.04 11.56 3.15
CA LYS A 117 10.15 10.48 3.52
C LYS A 117 8.75 11.02 3.75
N VAL A 118 7.77 10.34 3.18
CA VAL A 118 6.35 10.55 3.48
C VAL A 118 5.85 9.33 4.23
N CYS A 119 5.25 9.54 5.40
CA CYS A 119 4.54 8.50 6.13
C CYS A 119 3.07 8.91 6.20
N LEU A 120 2.15 8.04 5.77
CA LEU A 120 0.71 8.33 5.83
C LEU A 120 -0.08 7.12 6.33
N THR A 121 -1.27 7.39 6.85
CA THR A 121 -2.26 6.38 7.23
C THR A 121 -3.53 6.62 6.44
N ILE A 122 -3.94 5.64 5.64
CA ILE A 122 -5.26 5.63 4.99
C ILE A 122 -6.31 5.31 6.06
N LYS A 123 -7.48 5.93 5.99
CA LYS A 123 -8.58 5.66 6.93
C LYS A 123 -9.01 4.19 6.91
N SER A 124 -9.60 3.75 8.02
CA SER A 124 -10.28 2.47 8.09
C SER A 124 -11.44 2.42 7.11
N GLU A 125 -11.66 1.25 6.50
CA GLU A 125 -12.73 1.01 5.54
C GLU A 125 -13.29 -0.40 5.75
N THR A 126 -14.62 -0.51 5.83
CA THR A 126 -15.33 -1.79 5.83
C THR A 126 -15.94 -1.97 4.45
N VAL A 127 -15.67 -3.10 3.80
CA VAL A 127 -16.16 -3.37 2.44
C VAL A 127 -16.71 -4.79 2.37
N SER A 128 -17.78 -4.98 1.58
CA SER A 128 -18.22 -6.33 1.24
C SER A 128 -17.14 -7.06 0.46
N ILE A 129 -17.06 -8.37 0.63
CA ILE A 129 -16.10 -9.23 -0.08
C ILE A 129 -16.30 -9.25 -1.60
N PHE A 130 -17.46 -8.77 -2.07
CA PHE A 130 -17.81 -8.68 -3.48
C PHE A 130 -17.60 -7.28 -4.08
N ASP A 131 -17.27 -6.30 -3.25
CA ASP A 131 -17.06 -4.92 -3.65
C ASP A 131 -15.57 -4.55 -3.58
N SER A 132 -15.13 -3.62 -4.42
CA SER A 132 -13.77 -3.07 -4.33
C SER A 132 -13.71 -1.95 -3.28
N PRO A 133 -12.74 -1.97 -2.34
CA PRO A 133 -12.58 -0.89 -1.37
C PRO A 133 -12.16 0.40 -2.08
N GLU A 134 -12.82 1.51 -1.75
CA GLU A 134 -12.55 2.82 -2.35
C GLU A 134 -11.19 3.37 -1.88
N TYR A 135 -10.94 3.36 -0.58
CA TYR A 135 -9.76 4.01 0.00
C TYR A 135 -8.53 3.14 -0.14
N GLN A 136 -8.68 1.83 0.06
CA GLN A 136 -7.56 0.91 -0.04
C GLN A 136 -7.08 0.76 -1.49
N CYS A 137 -7.96 0.69 -2.50
CA CYS A 137 -7.51 0.62 -3.89
C CYS A 137 -6.71 1.86 -4.32
N ALA A 138 -6.96 3.02 -3.70
CA ALA A 138 -6.27 4.26 -4.04
C ALA A 138 -4.82 4.31 -3.53
N GLY A 139 -4.36 3.36 -2.69
CA GLY A 139 -2.97 3.36 -2.24
C GLY A 139 -2.56 2.25 -1.25
N GLY A 140 -3.52 1.59 -0.60
CA GLY A 140 -3.28 0.62 0.46
C GLY A 140 -3.01 -0.82 -0.01
N ILE A 141 -3.02 -1.08 -1.32
CA ILE A 141 -2.80 -2.41 -1.92
C ILE A 141 -3.68 -3.47 -1.22
N PRO A 142 -5.01 -3.38 -1.35
CA PRO A 142 -5.90 -4.31 -0.69
C PRO A 142 -5.66 -5.70 -1.24
N PHE A 143 -5.66 -6.71 -0.37
CA PHE A 143 -5.72 -8.09 -0.83
C PHE A 143 -7.17 -8.42 -1.23
N TYR A 144 -7.30 -9.30 -2.21
CA TYR A 144 -8.58 -9.88 -2.60
C TYR A 144 -8.59 -11.34 -2.21
N TYR A 145 -9.71 -11.82 -1.69
CA TYR A 145 -9.83 -13.24 -1.42
C TYR A 145 -9.92 -14.04 -2.71
N TYR A 146 -9.06 -15.04 -2.80
CA TYR A 146 -9.08 -16.04 -3.85
C TYR A 146 -9.45 -17.38 -3.22
N VAL A 147 -10.50 -18.03 -3.73
CA VAL A 147 -10.82 -19.42 -3.37
C VAL A 147 -9.76 -20.31 -4.03
N PRO A 148 -8.91 -21.04 -3.27
CA PRO A 148 -7.90 -21.91 -3.86
C PRO A 148 -8.54 -22.97 -4.77
N GLU A 149 -7.90 -23.26 -5.91
CA GLU A 149 -8.36 -24.34 -6.80
C GLU A 149 -8.43 -25.68 -6.05
N GLY A 150 -9.62 -26.27 -5.99
CA GLY A 150 -9.87 -27.59 -5.37
C GLY A 150 -10.62 -27.54 -4.04
N GLU A 151 -10.87 -26.36 -3.47
CA GLU A 151 -11.80 -26.19 -2.35
C GLU A 151 -13.25 -26.16 -2.87
N GLU A 152 -14.14 -26.96 -2.27
CA GLU A 152 -15.58 -27.05 -2.64
C GLU A 152 -16.45 -26.17 -1.73
N TYR A 153 -16.06 -24.91 -1.52
CA TYR A 153 -16.92 -23.93 -0.85
C TYR A 153 -17.11 -22.64 -1.66
N GLU A 154 -18.32 -22.10 -1.59
CA GLU A 154 -18.70 -20.82 -2.18
C GLU A 154 -18.84 -19.76 -1.08
N PHE A 155 -18.38 -18.54 -1.35
CA PHE A 155 -18.65 -17.40 -0.48
C PHE A 155 -20.07 -16.91 -0.73
N GLU A 156 -20.87 -16.83 0.33
CA GLU A 156 -22.27 -16.38 0.26
C GLU A 156 -22.41 -14.91 0.64
N ASP A 157 -21.69 -14.50 1.68
CA ASP A 157 -21.64 -13.14 2.20
C ASP A 157 -20.34 -12.94 2.99
N GLY A 158 -20.00 -11.69 3.23
CA GLY A 158 -18.89 -11.34 4.10
C GLY A 158 -18.43 -9.91 3.95
N GLU A 159 -17.60 -9.51 4.91
CA GLU A 159 -16.98 -8.20 4.95
C GLU A 159 -15.52 -8.29 5.36
N ILE A 160 -14.74 -7.34 4.84
CA ILE A 160 -13.36 -7.08 5.24
C ILE A 160 -13.33 -5.70 5.87
N GLN A 161 -12.81 -5.63 7.09
CA GLN A 161 -12.50 -4.40 7.80
C GLN A 161 -11.00 -4.14 7.71
N TYR A 162 -10.63 -3.11 6.96
CA TYR A 162 -9.28 -2.54 7.01
C TYR A 162 -9.21 -1.55 8.18
N HIS A 163 -8.25 -1.71 9.09
CA HIS A 163 -8.15 -0.87 10.29
C HIS A 163 -7.38 0.44 10.10
N GLY A 164 -6.89 0.67 8.89
CA GLY A 164 -6.10 1.84 8.52
C GLY A 164 -4.72 1.41 8.06
N THR A 165 -4.41 1.69 6.80
CA THR A 165 -3.21 1.20 6.14
C THR A 165 -2.09 2.20 6.27
N GLU A 166 -0.97 1.77 6.81
CA GLU A 166 0.22 2.59 6.97
C GLU A 166 1.11 2.47 5.73
N ILE A 167 1.52 3.60 5.18
CA ILE A 167 2.41 3.67 4.03
C ILE A 167 3.61 4.55 4.38
N GLU A 168 4.81 4.00 4.20
CA GLU A 168 6.06 4.74 4.21
C GLU A 168 6.62 4.77 2.79
N ALA A 169 6.93 5.96 2.28
CA ALA A 169 7.50 6.16 0.96
C ALA A 169 8.82 6.94 1.04
N ILE A 170 9.89 6.37 0.48
CA ILE A 170 11.21 7.01 0.41
C ILE A 170 11.39 7.67 -0.93
N ILE A 171 11.62 8.99 -0.90
CA ILE A 171 11.72 9.86 -2.07
C ILE A 171 13.15 10.37 -2.19
N ASP A 172 13.77 10.25 -3.37
CA ASP A 172 15.12 10.74 -3.60
C ASP A 172 15.20 12.29 -3.73
N SER A 173 16.42 12.81 -3.85
CA SER A 173 16.66 14.26 -3.97
C SER A 173 16.08 14.91 -5.24
N GLU A 174 15.64 14.10 -6.21
CA GLU A 174 15.04 14.52 -7.46
C GLU A 174 13.50 14.44 -7.41
N GLY A 175 12.93 13.91 -6.33
CA GLY A 175 11.49 13.79 -6.13
C GLY A 175 10.89 12.54 -6.73
N TYR A 176 11.68 11.46 -6.90
CA TYR A 176 11.18 10.16 -7.31
C TYR A 176 11.10 9.20 -6.12
N ILE A 177 10.07 8.37 -6.09
CA ILE A 177 9.95 7.28 -5.12
C ILE A 177 10.99 6.21 -5.47
N THR A 178 11.69 5.76 -4.45
CA THR A 178 12.68 4.66 -4.54
C THR A 178 12.17 3.39 -3.87
N SER A 179 11.30 3.53 -2.86
CA SER A 179 10.67 2.40 -2.20
C SER A 179 9.39 2.78 -1.48
N PHE A 180 8.55 1.77 -1.28
CA PHE A 180 7.42 1.78 -0.35
C PHE A 180 7.57 0.66 0.68
N TYR A 181 7.08 0.94 1.87
CA TYR A 181 6.62 -0.07 2.82
C TYR A 181 5.14 0.17 3.09
N VAL A 182 4.32 -0.86 2.93
CA VAL A 182 2.87 -0.82 3.19
C VAL A 182 2.55 -1.83 4.27
N TYR A 183 1.79 -1.45 5.29
CA TYR A 183 1.28 -2.33 6.33
C TYR A 183 -0.24 -2.18 6.43
N THR A 184 -0.95 -3.27 6.11
CA THR A 184 -2.41 -3.30 5.96
C THR A 184 -3.01 -4.25 7.01
N PRO A 185 -3.38 -3.73 8.19
CA PRO A 185 -4.07 -4.52 9.21
C PRO A 185 -5.54 -4.71 8.85
N TYR A 186 -6.05 -5.93 9.04
CA TYR A 186 -7.44 -6.27 8.74
C TYR A 186 -8.04 -7.27 9.72
N ASP A 187 -9.37 -7.27 9.75
CA ASP A 187 -10.17 -8.41 10.15
C ASP A 187 -11.24 -8.69 9.08
N SER A 188 -11.73 -9.91 9.02
CA SER A 188 -12.76 -10.28 8.08
C SER A 188 -13.63 -11.42 8.58
N ASN A 189 -14.88 -11.42 8.14
CA ASN A 189 -15.87 -12.42 8.50
C ASN A 189 -16.67 -12.78 7.26
N TYR A 190 -16.84 -14.07 7.02
CA TYR A 190 -17.47 -14.62 5.83
C TYR A 190 -18.43 -15.73 6.22
N THR A 191 -19.51 -15.83 5.47
CA THR A 191 -20.35 -17.02 5.42
C THR A 191 -19.96 -17.80 4.17
N ILE A 192 -19.60 -19.07 4.36
CA ILE A 192 -19.33 -19.99 3.26
C ILE A 192 -20.39 -21.07 3.19
N SER A 193 -20.64 -21.60 1.99
CA SER A 193 -21.46 -22.79 1.78
C SER A 193 -20.61 -23.91 1.17
N VAL A 194 -20.77 -25.13 1.67
CA VAL A 194 -20.17 -26.36 1.13
C VAL A 194 -21.31 -27.25 0.68
N TYR A 195 -21.27 -27.74 -0.55
CA TYR A 195 -22.27 -28.69 -1.04
C TYR A 195 -21.82 -30.13 -0.78
N ASP A 196 -22.60 -30.88 -0.01
CA ASP A 196 -22.39 -32.30 0.20
C ASP A 196 -23.11 -33.11 -0.91
N TYR A 197 -22.31 -33.66 -1.82
CA TYR A 197 -22.81 -34.49 -2.92
C TYR A 197 -23.38 -35.85 -2.49
N GLU A 198 -23.01 -36.38 -1.32
CA GLU A 198 -23.56 -37.64 -0.80
C GLU A 198 -24.95 -37.43 -0.17
N GLU A 199 -25.14 -36.29 0.50
CA GLU A 199 -26.36 -35.97 1.22
C GLU A 199 -27.34 -35.04 0.45
N ASP A 200 -26.91 -34.45 -0.67
CA ASP A 200 -27.68 -33.50 -1.49
C ASP A 200 -28.16 -32.28 -0.68
N VAL A 201 -27.26 -31.74 0.16
CA VAL A 201 -27.53 -30.60 1.06
C VAL A 201 -26.36 -29.62 1.10
N TYR A 202 -26.65 -28.36 1.42
CA TYR A 202 -25.64 -27.35 1.72
C TYR A 202 -25.38 -27.25 3.21
N TYR A 203 -24.10 -27.21 3.57
CA TYR A 203 -23.60 -26.88 4.89
C TYR A 203 -23.09 -25.44 4.88
N TYR A 204 -23.47 -24.65 5.89
CA TYR A 204 -23.00 -23.28 6.05
C TYR A 204 -22.04 -23.23 7.23
N GLY A 205 -20.91 -22.56 7.05
CA GLY A 205 -19.91 -22.35 8.08
C GLY A 205 -19.52 -20.88 8.18
N ASP A 206 -19.09 -20.49 9.37
CA ASP A 206 -18.52 -19.17 9.60
C ASP A 206 -16.99 -19.26 9.44
N PHE A 207 -16.46 -18.43 8.56
CA PHE A 207 -15.04 -18.27 8.34
C PHE A 207 -14.63 -16.86 8.76
N ALA A 208 -13.52 -16.71 9.48
CA ALA A 208 -13.00 -15.40 9.85
C ALA A 208 -11.48 -15.38 9.77
N GLU A 209 -10.92 -14.20 9.50
CA GLU A 209 -9.48 -13.95 9.62
C GLU A 209 -9.20 -12.66 10.38
N ASP A 210 -8.11 -12.64 11.13
CA ASP A 210 -7.54 -11.41 11.71
C ASP A 210 -6.03 -11.40 11.50
N GLY A 211 -5.48 -10.28 11.04
CA GLY A 211 -4.06 -10.22 10.75
C GLY A 211 -3.63 -8.98 10.00
N TYR A 212 -2.55 -9.12 9.24
CA TYR A 212 -2.00 -8.05 8.45
C TYR A 212 -1.26 -8.56 7.23
N TRP A 213 -1.18 -7.69 6.23
CA TRP A 213 -0.33 -7.83 5.05
C TRP A 213 0.74 -6.76 5.07
N THR A 214 1.91 -7.09 4.57
CA THR A 214 3.02 -6.14 4.37
C THR A 214 3.56 -6.24 2.96
N HIS A 215 3.86 -5.09 2.38
CA HIS A 215 4.47 -5.00 1.05
C HIS A 215 5.73 -4.15 1.16
N GLU A 216 6.88 -4.76 0.86
CA GLU A 216 8.16 -4.07 0.67
C GLU A 216 8.42 -3.95 -0.82
N ILE A 217 8.45 -2.73 -1.33
CA ILE A 217 8.51 -2.45 -2.77
C ILE A 217 9.72 -1.57 -3.04
N SER A 218 10.62 -2.01 -3.91
CA SER A 218 11.74 -1.21 -4.41
C SER A 218 11.53 -0.90 -5.89
N ILE A 219 11.81 0.33 -6.30
CA ILE A 219 11.52 0.82 -7.65
C ILE A 219 12.80 1.34 -8.31
N ASP A 220 13.14 0.75 -9.44
CA ASP A 220 14.24 1.17 -10.30
C ASP A 220 13.70 1.89 -11.55
N ARG A 221 14.36 2.99 -11.92
CA ARG A 221 13.98 3.90 -13.01
C ARG A 221 14.95 3.88 -14.18
#